data_AF-A0A938LP59-F1
#
_entry.id   AF-A0A938LP59-F1
#
_cell.length_a   1.000
_cell.length_b   1.000
_cell.length_c   1.000
_cell.angle_alpha   90.00
_cell.angle_beta   90.00
_cell.angle_gamma   90.00
#
_symmetry.space_group_name_H-M   'P 1'
#
loop_
_entity.id
_entity.type
_entity.pdbx_description
1 polymer ?
#
loop_
_entity_poly.entity_id
_entity_poly.type
_entity_poly.pdbx_seq_one_letter_code
_entity_poly.pdbx_strand_id
1 'polypeptide(L)'
;MAQRRKKTKNGEEGKNAAKRRTRPRKTRATRKGASKPDSKVSPSELGGQDKQRGLRGPEEPNAASAPSHAQESDQVLRISPPGVLYQRAGRWWWRVQLPGEDKAKARPLKAEGAKAATEDRAAAEGLAFEMWERAVAENAARQTKLESTEKIERLKAQFLDKVRHFTEIVETANAKIEEEAQARAEAEAKLAQKQLQDGPGEQQEPGEPGGPERTAAEPTPAAPVAAPAPAPGAGSEPARAAGGQIEPRTDAGAIHMVPLPGPPTTSNVINLYFEPQPGKRGHPSSAPDEPAGQERAERGEGPASPVRYEGTPAAPPTGVCDCCGATGIAMTCLHRIDSGQSLCPRCHAAFRADIARMEKTR
;
A
#
# COMPACT_ATOMS: atom_id res chain seq x y z
N MET A 1 22.94 58.53 20.77
CA MET A 1 21.57 59.04 21.03
C MET A 1 20.62 58.22 20.16
N ALA A 2 19.90 57.27 20.74
CA ALA A 2 18.46 57.38 21.05
C ALA A 2 17.60 57.66 19.79
N GLN A 3 16.50 57.00 19.47
CA GLN A 3 15.74 55.83 19.94
C GLN A 3 14.53 55.76 18.97
N ARG A 4 13.74 54.69 19.02
CA ARG A 4 12.32 54.61 18.59
C ARG A 4 11.98 54.54 17.09
N ARG A 5 11.70 53.32 16.62
CA ARG A 5 10.52 53.00 15.78
C ARG A 5 9.96 51.65 16.23
N LYS A 6 8.95 51.68 17.10
CA LYS A 6 7.52 51.49 16.83
C LYS A 6 7.16 50.04 16.46
N LYS A 7 6.84 49.32 17.53
CA LYS A 7 6.04 48.10 17.65
C LYS A 7 4.65 48.31 17.03
N THR A 8 4.27 47.50 16.06
CA THR A 8 2.86 47.29 15.70
C THR A 8 2.50 45.84 16.00
N LYS A 9 1.77 45.70 17.10
CA LYS A 9 1.08 44.52 17.57
C LYS A 9 -0.37 44.67 17.11
N ASN A 10 -0.73 43.97 16.04
CA ASN A 10 -2.12 43.65 15.68
C ASN A 10 -2.14 42.11 15.56
N GLY A 11 -2.86 41.31 16.34
CA GLY A 11 -4.11 41.60 17.03
C GLY A 11 -5.29 41.31 16.11
N GLU A 12 -5.48 40.05 15.74
CA GLU A 12 -6.78 39.56 15.26
C GLU A 12 -7.15 38.27 16.01
N GLU A 13 -7.77 38.50 17.16
CA GLU A 13 -8.76 37.63 17.76
C GLU A 13 -10.04 37.61 16.90
N GLY A 14 -10.67 36.43 16.82
CA GLY A 14 -12.04 36.26 16.36
C GLY A 14 -12.11 35.52 15.02
N LYS A 15 -12.73 34.34 14.89
CA LYS A 15 -14.03 33.97 15.44
C LYS A 15 -14.12 32.45 15.56
N ASN A 16 -14.13 31.94 16.79
CA ASN A 16 -14.75 30.67 17.12
C ASN A 16 -16.27 30.81 16.94
N ALA A 17 -16.75 30.70 15.70
CA ALA A 17 -18.17 30.60 15.41
C ALA A 17 -18.60 29.14 15.53
N ALA A 18 -19.23 28.85 16.66
CA ALA A 18 -19.97 27.63 16.94
C ALA A 18 -20.87 27.22 15.77
N LYS A 19 -20.42 26.27 14.95
CA LYS A 19 -21.30 25.56 14.01
C LYS A 19 -22.13 24.57 14.82
N ARG A 20 -23.29 25.06 15.25
CA ARG A 20 -24.38 24.31 15.87
C ARG A 20 -24.61 23.03 15.07
N ARG A 21 -24.49 21.90 15.78
CA ARG A 21 -24.96 20.58 15.37
C ARG A 21 -26.47 20.64 15.12
N THR A 22 -26.89 20.91 13.89
CA THR A 22 -28.23 20.54 13.44
C THR A 22 -28.20 19.05 13.11
N ARG A 23 -28.66 18.24 14.06
CA ARG A 23 -29.01 16.84 13.83
C ARG A 23 -30.02 16.78 12.67
N PRO A 24 -29.77 16.02 11.58
CA PRO A 24 -30.81 15.76 10.61
C PRO A 24 -31.91 14.92 11.30
N ARG A 25 -33.09 15.53 11.38
CA ARG A 25 -34.34 14.94 11.83
C ARG A 25 -34.64 13.74 10.92
N LYS A 26 -34.66 12.53 11.50
CA LYS A 26 -35.17 11.32 10.86
C LYS A 26 -36.62 11.56 10.43
N THR A 27 -36.83 11.88 9.16
CA THR A 27 -38.15 11.72 8.54
C THR A 27 -38.35 10.24 8.27
N ARG A 28 -39.22 9.67 9.10
CA ARG A 28 -39.83 8.35 8.95
C ARG A 28 -40.69 8.39 7.68
N ALA A 29 -40.08 8.06 6.54
CA ALA A 29 -40.81 7.79 5.31
C ALA A 29 -41.43 6.38 5.42
N THR A 30 -42.72 6.38 5.67
CA THR A 30 -43.62 5.24 5.57
C THR A 30 -43.72 4.74 4.12
N ARG A 31 -43.58 3.43 3.95
CA ARG A 31 -44.34 2.54 3.04
C ARG A 31 -44.82 3.14 1.70
N LYS A 32 -44.31 2.57 0.58
CA LYS A 32 -45.06 1.75 -0.39
C LYS A 32 -44.27 1.70 -1.70
N GLY A 33 -43.90 0.50 -2.11
CA GLY A 33 -43.23 0.25 -3.38
C GLY A 33 -42.96 -1.22 -3.52
N ALA A 34 -44.01 -1.97 -3.82
CA ALA A 34 -43.92 -3.36 -4.21
C ALA A 34 -43.28 -3.43 -5.60
N SER A 35 -42.09 -4.00 -5.69
CA SER A 35 -41.47 -4.37 -6.97
C SER A 35 -41.18 -5.86 -6.91
N LYS A 36 -41.96 -6.61 -7.70
CA LYS A 36 -41.79 -8.03 -7.99
C LYS A 36 -40.43 -8.26 -8.66
N PRO A 37 -39.68 -9.32 -8.32
CA PRO A 37 -38.72 -9.88 -9.25
C PRO A 37 -39.44 -10.89 -10.14
N ASP A 38 -39.62 -10.54 -11.42
CA ASP A 38 -39.99 -11.49 -12.46
C ASP A 38 -38.85 -12.51 -12.62
N SER A 39 -39.16 -13.73 -12.19
CA SER A 39 -38.39 -14.94 -12.44
C SER A 39 -38.75 -15.44 -13.83
N LYS A 40 -37.80 -15.43 -14.77
CA LYS A 40 -37.91 -16.21 -16.00
C LYS A 40 -36.51 -16.52 -16.54
N VAL A 41 -35.88 -17.54 -15.97
CA VAL A 41 -34.80 -18.28 -16.63
C VAL A 41 -35.38 -19.66 -16.93
N SER A 42 -35.68 -19.89 -18.20
CA SER A 42 -36.07 -21.19 -18.73
C SER A 42 -34.83 -22.10 -18.81
N PRO A 43 -34.94 -23.39 -18.46
CA PRO A 43 -33.96 -24.39 -18.79
C PRO A 43 -34.24 -24.91 -20.21
N SER A 44 -33.25 -24.81 -21.10
CA SER A 44 -33.25 -25.55 -22.36
C SER A 44 -32.31 -26.73 -22.23
N GLU A 45 -32.92 -27.90 -22.36
CA GLU A 45 -32.33 -29.22 -22.51
C GLU A 45 -31.58 -29.38 -23.86
N LEU A 46 -31.01 -30.58 -24.04
CA LEU A 46 -30.50 -31.21 -25.28
C LEU A 46 -29.03 -30.85 -25.60
N GLY A 47 -28.08 -31.78 -25.73
CA GLY A 47 -28.10 -33.24 -25.73
C GLY A 47 -26.67 -33.71 -26.03
N GLY A 48 -26.28 -34.85 -25.47
CA GLY A 48 -24.96 -35.43 -25.67
C GLY A 48 -24.97 -36.89 -25.25
N GLN A 49 -25.58 -37.72 -26.11
CA GLN A 49 -25.46 -39.16 -26.04
C GLN A 49 -24.04 -39.53 -26.45
N ASP A 50 -23.28 -40.19 -25.57
CA ASP A 50 -22.14 -40.99 -26.01
C ASP A 50 -22.28 -42.41 -25.47
N LYS A 51 -22.57 -43.31 -26.41
CA LYS A 51 -22.64 -44.76 -26.25
C LYS A 51 -21.24 -45.30 -26.59
N GLN A 52 -20.54 -45.92 -25.65
CA GLN A 52 -19.75 -47.13 -25.91
C GLN A 52 -19.80 -48.02 -24.65
N ARG A 53 -20.44 -49.21 -24.68
CA ARG A 53 -19.81 -50.51 -25.02
C ARG A 53 -18.48 -50.64 -24.28
N GLY A 54 -18.25 -51.53 -23.32
CA GLY A 54 -18.88 -52.78 -22.93
C GLY A 54 -17.75 -53.63 -22.31
N LEU A 55 -18.07 -54.54 -21.40
CA LEU A 55 -17.49 -55.88 -21.23
C LEU A 55 -17.76 -56.39 -19.80
N ARG A 56 -18.54 -57.48 -19.76
CA ARG A 56 -18.64 -58.44 -18.64
C ARG A 56 -17.28 -59.11 -18.47
N GLY A 57 -16.69 -59.16 -17.27
CA GLY A 57 -16.81 -60.27 -16.29
C GLY A 57 -15.57 -61.19 -16.40
N PRO A 58 -15.36 -62.22 -15.54
CA PRO A 58 -15.82 -62.49 -14.17
C PRO A 58 -14.64 -62.83 -13.21
N GLU A 59 -14.99 -63.32 -12.01
CA GLU A 59 -14.21 -64.23 -11.12
C GLU A 59 -13.46 -63.63 -9.91
N GLU A 60 -14.04 -63.90 -8.73
CA GLU A 60 -13.32 -64.14 -7.48
C GLU A 60 -12.36 -65.33 -7.65
N PRO A 61 -11.23 -65.34 -6.91
CA PRO A 61 -11.21 -66.21 -5.75
C PRO A 61 -10.52 -65.61 -4.51
N ASN A 62 -11.21 -65.75 -3.39
CA ASN A 62 -10.79 -66.51 -2.21
C ASN A 62 -9.52 -66.09 -1.42
N ALA A 63 -9.80 -65.82 -0.15
CA ALA A 63 -9.06 -66.22 1.05
C ALA A 63 -7.66 -65.66 1.35
N ALA A 64 -7.58 -65.20 2.60
CA ALA A 64 -6.44 -65.32 3.50
C ALA A 64 -5.19 -64.49 3.15
N SER A 65 -5.20 -63.24 3.62
CA SER A 65 -4.14 -62.74 4.49
C SER A 65 -4.65 -61.45 5.13
N ALA A 66 -4.88 -61.50 6.44
CA ALA A 66 -5.10 -60.31 7.24
C ALA A 66 -3.79 -59.54 7.32
N PRO A 67 -3.66 -58.33 6.73
CA PRO A 67 -2.79 -57.35 7.32
C PRO A 67 -3.49 -56.90 8.60
N SER A 68 -2.86 -57.17 9.74
CA SER A 68 -2.99 -56.36 10.93
C SER A 68 -2.81 -54.90 10.50
N HIS A 69 -3.92 -54.25 10.15
CA HIS A 69 -3.97 -52.81 9.96
C HIS A 69 -3.45 -52.23 11.25
N ALA A 70 -2.19 -51.81 11.21
CA ALA A 70 -1.74 -50.72 12.03
C ALA A 70 -2.82 -49.64 11.86
N GLN A 71 -3.66 -49.49 12.89
CA GLN A 71 -4.21 -48.19 13.25
C GLN A 71 -3.01 -47.31 13.59
N GLU A 72 -2.17 -47.07 12.59
CA GLU A 72 -1.28 -45.93 12.54
C GLU A 72 -2.27 -44.79 12.47
N SER A 73 -2.56 -44.33 13.68
CA SER A 73 -3.50 -43.29 13.96
C SER A 73 -3.08 -42.14 13.07
N ASP A 74 -3.83 -41.98 11.97
CA ASP A 74 -3.95 -40.78 11.19
C ASP A 74 -4.55 -39.73 12.13
N GLN A 75 -3.76 -39.39 13.16
CA GLN A 75 -3.82 -38.17 13.93
C GLN A 75 -3.35 -37.07 12.98
N VAL A 76 -3.98 -36.98 11.80
CA VAL A 76 -4.25 -35.72 11.13
C VAL A 76 -4.62 -34.83 12.28
N LEU A 77 -3.72 -33.90 12.61
CA LEU A 77 -3.89 -32.97 13.70
C LEU A 77 -5.20 -32.26 13.40
N ARG A 78 -6.31 -32.76 13.97
CA ARG A 78 -7.64 -32.23 13.72
C ARG A 78 -7.64 -30.90 14.46
N ILE A 79 -7.23 -29.87 13.74
CA ILE A 79 -7.25 -28.51 14.22
C ILE A 79 -8.71 -28.22 14.49
N SER A 80 -9.07 -28.28 15.78
CA SER A 80 -10.44 -28.01 16.19
C SER A 80 -10.72 -26.54 15.91
N PRO A 81 -11.86 -26.21 15.26
CA PRO A 81 -12.18 -24.84 14.95
C PRO A 81 -12.26 -24.01 16.24
N PRO A 82 -11.82 -22.73 16.22
CA PRO A 82 -11.80 -21.91 17.43
C PRO A 82 -13.21 -21.73 17.99
N GLY A 83 -13.35 -21.74 19.32
CA GLY A 83 -14.63 -21.55 20.00
C GLY A 83 -15.19 -22.84 20.60
N VAL A 84 -16.49 -22.83 20.91
CA VAL A 84 -17.16 -23.93 21.62
C VAL A 84 -18.40 -24.37 20.86
N LEU A 85 -18.42 -25.65 20.47
CA LEU A 85 -19.61 -26.35 19.97
C LEU A 85 -20.48 -26.79 21.15
N TYR A 86 -21.78 -26.55 21.08
CA TYR A 86 -22.73 -26.98 22.10
C TYR A 86 -24.06 -27.36 21.46
N GLN A 87 -24.77 -28.30 22.08
CA GLN A 87 -26.06 -28.77 21.59
C GLN A 87 -27.21 -28.05 22.32
N ARG A 88 -28.23 -27.62 21.59
CA ARG A 88 -29.46 -27.01 22.14
C ARG A 88 -30.67 -27.58 21.41
N ALA A 89 -31.54 -28.27 22.15
CA ALA A 89 -32.73 -28.95 21.63
C ALA A 89 -32.40 -29.93 20.48
N GLY A 90 -31.40 -30.80 20.70
CA GLY A 90 -30.96 -31.79 19.71
C GLY A 90 -30.10 -31.23 18.57
N ARG A 91 -29.95 -29.91 18.45
CA ARG A 91 -29.25 -29.25 17.34
C ARG A 91 -27.93 -28.63 17.75
N TRP A 92 -26.93 -28.66 16.86
CA TRP A 92 -25.62 -28.09 17.11
C TRP A 92 -25.54 -26.59 16.85
N TRP A 93 -24.92 -25.89 17.80
CA TRP A 93 -24.61 -24.47 17.77
C TRP A 93 -23.14 -24.27 18.02
N TRP A 94 -22.59 -23.18 17.50
CA TRP A 94 -21.19 -22.83 17.65
C TRP A 94 -21.07 -21.41 18.18
N ARG A 95 -20.44 -21.27 19.35
CA ARG A 95 -20.11 -19.97 19.94
C ARG A 95 -18.66 -19.64 19.60
N VAL A 96 -18.49 -18.69 18.69
CA VAL A 96 -17.19 -18.27 18.17
C VAL A 96 -17.16 -16.77 17.96
N GLN A 97 -15.98 -16.18 18.06
CA GLN A 97 -15.68 -14.85 17.54
C GLN A 97 -14.99 -15.03 16.18
N LEU A 98 -15.72 -14.78 15.08
CA LEU A 98 -15.13 -14.84 13.76
C LEU A 98 -14.22 -13.62 13.52
N PRO A 99 -13.18 -13.75 12.67
CA PRO A 99 -12.36 -12.61 12.27
C PRO A 99 -13.21 -11.45 11.77
N GLY A 100 -12.93 -10.25 12.28
CA GLY A 100 -13.70 -9.04 11.95
C GLY A 100 -14.92 -8.77 12.84
N GLU A 101 -15.27 -9.66 13.78
CA GLU A 101 -16.33 -9.44 14.77
C GLU A 101 -15.79 -8.98 16.13
N ASP A 102 -16.47 -8.03 16.78
CA ASP A 102 -16.04 -7.49 18.08
C ASP A 102 -16.33 -8.42 19.27
N LYS A 103 -17.29 -9.35 19.11
CA LYS A 103 -17.79 -10.21 20.19
C LYS A 103 -18.11 -11.60 19.67
N ALA A 104 -17.90 -12.61 20.50
CA ALA A 104 -18.33 -13.97 20.21
C ALA A 104 -19.87 -14.04 20.08
N LYS A 105 -20.35 -14.70 19.03
CA LYS A 105 -21.78 -14.91 18.76
C LYS A 105 -22.08 -16.40 18.67
N ALA A 106 -23.28 -16.77 19.11
CA ALA A 106 -23.82 -18.10 18.93
C ALA A 106 -24.42 -18.22 17.52
N ARG A 107 -23.93 -19.17 16.72
CA ARG A 107 -24.34 -19.40 15.34
C ARG A 107 -24.92 -20.82 15.20
N PRO A 108 -26.11 -20.98 14.61
CA PRO A 108 -26.63 -22.31 14.29
C PRO A 108 -25.86 -22.89 13.10
N LEU A 109 -25.42 -24.14 13.21
CA LEU A 109 -24.66 -24.81 12.14
C LEU A 109 -25.62 -25.47 11.16
N LYS A 110 -25.88 -24.81 10.04
CA LYS A 110 -26.81 -25.25 9.00
C LYS A 110 -26.03 -25.63 7.74
N ALA A 111 -26.37 -26.78 7.16
CA ALA A 111 -25.91 -27.10 5.81
C ALA A 111 -26.52 -26.14 4.79
N GLU A 112 -25.85 -25.94 3.66
CA GLU A 112 -26.35 -25.08 2.59
C GLU A 112 -27.72 -25.59 2.10
N GLY A 113 -28.73 -24.73 2.14
CA GLY A 113 -30.12 -25.07 1.81
C GLY A 113 -30.96 -25.70 2.94
N ALA A 114 -30.35 -26.11 4.06
CA ALA A 114 -31.08 -26.67 5.19
C ALA A 114 -31.79 -25.57 6.01
N LYS A 115 -33.07 -25.80 6.34
CA LYS A 115 -33.85 -24.86 7.15
C LYS A 115 -33.41 -24.81 8.61
N ALA A 116 -32.88 -25.92 9.11
CA ALA A 116 -32.56 -26.13 10.51
C ALA A 116 -31.11 -26.60 10.72
N ALA A 117 -30.59 -26.42 11.94
CA ALA A 117 -29.22 -26.81 12.27
C ALA A 117 -29.07 -28.33 12.35
N THR A 118 -27.88 -28.83 12.02
CA THR A 118 -27.55 -30.25 12.00
C THR A 118 -27.67 -30.89 13.39
N GLU A 119 -28.05 -32.17 13.41
CA GLU A 119 -28.16 -33.01 14.60
C GLU A 119 -26.89 -33.88 14.79
N ASP A 120 -26.18 -34.16 13.69
CA ASP A 120 -24.90 -34.87 13.72
C ASP A 120 -23.74 -33.94 14.08
N ARG A 121 -22.90 -34.41 15.01
CA ARG A 121 -21.73 -33.69 15.51
C ARG A 121 -20.63 -33.59 14.46
N ALA A 122 -20.36 -34.65 13.71
CA ALA A 122 -19.30 -34.64 12.71
C ALA A 122 -19.62 -33.65 11.59
N ALA A 123 -20.87 -33.65 11.09
CA ALA A 123 -21.36 -32.63 10.18
C ALA A 123 -21.30 -31.20 10.78
N ALA A 124 -21.55 -31.04 12.07
CA ALA A 124 -21.44 -29.75 12.76
C ALA A 124 -20.00 -29.22 12.76
N GLU A 125 -19.03 -30.08 13.05
CA GLU A 125 -17.60 -29.72 13.03
C GLU A 125 -17.14 -29.30 11.64
N GLY A 126 -17.53 -30.02 10.59
CA GLY A 126 -17.26 -29.65 9.20
C GLY A 126 -17.85 -28.28 8.82
N LEU A 127 -19.13 -28.04 9.14
CA LEU A 127 -19.77 -26.76 8.88
C LEU A 127 -19.15 -25.60 9.66
N ALA A 128 -18.72 -25.83 10.91
CA ALA A 128 -18.04 -24.81 11.70
C ALA A 128 -16.70 -24.42 11.06
N PHE A 129 -15.97 -25.41 10.52
CA PHE A 129 -14.70 -25.18 9.83
C PHE A 129 -14.89 -24.39 8.53
N GLU A 130 -15.81 -24.80 7.66
CA GLU A 130 -16.13 -24.07 6.42
C GLU A 130 -16.56 -22.62 6.70
N MET A 131 -17.39 -22.40 7.73
CA MET A 131 -17.80 -21.07 8.17
C MET A 131 -16.61 -20.24 8.67
N TRP A 132 -15.68 -20.86 9.39
CA TRP A 132 -14.47 -20.19 9.86
C TRP A 132 -13.56 -19.78 8.71
N GLU A 133 -13.25 -20.70 7.80
CA GLU A 133 -12.38 -20.45 6.65
C GLU A 133 -12.93 -19.33 5.77
N ARG A 134 -14.24 -19.34 5.49
CA ARG A 134 -14.90 -18.27 4.74
C ARG A 134 -14.73 -16.91 5.44
N ALA A 135 -14.90 -16.86 6.76
CA ALA A 135 -14.72 -15.62 7.52
C ALA A 135 -13.26 -15.15 7.57
N VAL A 136 -12.29 -16.07 7.64
CA VAL A 136 -10.86 -15.76 7.54
C VAL A 136 -10.54 -15.17 6.16
N ALA A 137 -11.00 -15.81 5.08
CA ALA A 137 -10.81 -15.35 3.72
C ALA A 137 -11.44 -13.97 3.46
N GLU A 138 -12.68 -13.76 3.92
CA GLU A 138 -13.35 -12.45 3.82
C GLU A 138 -12.62 -11.37 4.61
N ASN A 139 -12.14 -11.67 5.82
CA ASN A 139 -11.40 -10.72 6.62
C ASN A 139 -10.03 -10.39 6.00
N ALA A 140 -9.32 -11.37 5.46
CA ALA A 140 -8.08 -11.16 4.72
C ALA A 140 -8.31 -10.25 3.49
N ALA A 141 -9.33 -10.54 2.69
CA ALA A 141 -9.71 -9.69 1.56
C ALA A 141 -10.07 -8.26 1.99
N ARG A 142 -10.76 -8.11 3.12
CA ARG A 142 -11.07 -6.79 3.71
C ARG A 142 -9.80 -6.05 4.12
N GLN A 143 -8.83 -6.73 4.74
CA GLN A 143 -7.56 -6.14 5.14
C GLN A 143 -6.75 -5.70 3.94
N THR A 144 -6.58 -6.54 2.92
CA THR A 144 -5.89 -6.18 1.67
C THR A 144 -6.53 -4.96 0.99
N LYS A 145 -7.87 -4.87 1.01
CA LYS A 145 -8.58 -3.70 0.50
C LYS A 145 -8.26 -2.42 1.30
N LEU A 146 -8.26 -2.50 2.63
CA LEU A 146 -7.94 -1.35 3.48
C LEU A 146 -6.49 -0.88 3.29
N GLU A 147 -5.54 -1.81 3.29
CA GLU A 147 -4.11 -1.52 3.10
C GLU A 147 -3.83 -0.92 1.72
N SER A 148 -4.45 -1.45 0.67
CA SER A 148 -4.31 -0.88 -0.67
C SER A 148 -4.92 0.52 -0.77
N THR A 149 -6.08 0.78 -0.14
CA THR A 149 -6.65 2.13 -0.09
C THR A 149 -5.76 3.12 0.65
N GLU A 150 -5.19 2.73 1.80
CA GLU A 150 -4.27 3.58 2.56
C GLU A 150 -2.99 3.89 1.76
N LYS A 151 -2.45 2.89 1.06
CA LYS A 151 -1.27 3.06 0.21
C LYS A 151 -1.55 4.03 -0.95
N ILE A 152 -2.72 3.93 -1.59
CA ILE A 152 -3.15 4.85 -2.65
C ILE A 152 -3.27 6.28 -2.10
N GLU A 153 -3.88 6.46 -0.93
CA GLU A 153 -4.01 7.78 -0.30
C GLU A 153 -2.64 8.39 0.04
N ARG A 154 -1.70 7.58 0.53
CA ARG A 154 -0.33 8.02 0.81
C ARG A 154 0.41 8.45 -0.47
N LEU A 155 0.32 7.66 -1.53
CA LEU A 155 0.93 8.00 -2.82
C LEU A 155 0.31 9.25 -3.43
N LYS A 156 -1.01 9.42 -3.32
CA LYS A 156 -1.71 10.63 -3.75
C LYS A 156 -1.22 11.86 -2.99
N ALA A 157 -1.06 11.78 -1.67
CA ALA A 157 -0.53 12.87 -0.87
C ALA A 157 0.91 13.23 -1.28
N GLN A 158 1.79 12.24 -1.48
CA GLN A 158 3.15 12.47 -1.97
C GLN A 158 3.18 13.11 -3.37
N PHE A 159 2.28 12.69 -4.27
CA PHE A 159 2.18 13.29 -5.60
C PHE A 159 1.76 14.76 -5.52
N LEU A 160 0.73 15.08 -4.73
CA LEU A 160 0.27 16.46 -4.55
C LEU A 160 1.31 17.35 -3.90
N ASP A 161 2.11 16.81 -2.97
CA ASP A 161 3.23 17.51 -2.35
C ASP A 161 4.32 17.85 -3.39
N LYS A 162 4.69 16.89 -4.23
CA LYS A 162 5.63 17.12 -5.34
C LYS A 162 5.11 18.15 -6.34
N VAL A 163 3.82 18.09 -6.70
CA VAL A 163 3.22 19.09 -7.59
C VAL A 163 3.31 20.49 -6.99
N ARG A 164 3.00 20.64 -5.69
CA ARG A 164 3.15 21.92 -4.98
C ARG A 164 4.60 22.42 -5.02
N HIS A 165 5.56 21.54 -4.74
CA HIS A 165 6.97 21.89 -4.78
C HIS A 165 7.42 22.37 -6.17
N PHE A 166 6.98 21.70 -7.24
CA PHE A 166 7.27 22.17 -8.60
C PHE A 166 6.60 23.49 -8.92
N THR A 167 5.36 23.73 -8.45
CA THR A 167 4.69 25.02 -8.59
C THR A 167 5.50 26.13 -7.91
N GLU A 168 5.98 25.92 -6.68
CA GLU A 168 6.82 26.88 -5.95
C GLU A 168 8.13 27.19 -6.71
N ILE A 169 8.77 26.19 -7.32
CA ILE A 169 9.97 26.38 -8.14
C ILE A 169 9.66 27.24 -9.36
N VAL A 170 8.57 26.96 -10.08
CA VAL A 170 8.17 27.71 -11.28
C VAL A 170 7.79 29.15 -10.93
N GLU A 171 7.02 29.35 -9.86
CA GLU A 171 6.67 30.68 -9.37
C GLU A 171 7.92 31.48 -8.99
N THR A 172 8.89 30.85 -8.30
CA THR A 172 10.16 31.48 -7.95
C THR A 172 10.99 31.83 -9.19
N ALA A 173 11.00 30.96 -10.21
CA ALA A 173 11.72 31.23 -11.46
C ALA A 173 11.08 32.39 -12.24
N ASN A 174 9.75 32.41 -12.32
CA ASN A 174 9.01 33.50 -12.97
C ASN A 174 9.24 34.83 -12.26
N ALA A 175 9.20 34.85 -10.92
CA ALA A 175 9.50 36.06 -10.14
C ALA A 175 10.91 36.60 -10.44
N LYS A 176 11.92 35.73 -10.56
CA LYS A 176 13.28 36.15 -10.95
C LYS A 176 13.35 36.72 -12.37
N ILE A 177 12.62 36.13 -13.32
CA ILE A 177 12.55 36.63 -14.69
C ILE A 177 11.91 38.03 -14.72
N GLU A 178 10.85 38.24 -13.96
CA GLU A 178 10.18 39.54 -13.82
C GLU A 178 11.08 40.59 -13.15
N GLU A 179 11.79 40.22 -12.08
CA GLU A 179 12.76 41.10 -11.42
C GLU A 179 13.91 41.49 -12.37
N GLU A 180 14.44 40.54 -13.15
CA GLU A 180 15.49 40.83 -14.13
C GLU A 180 14.97 41.73 -15.26
N ALA A 181 13.76 41.49 -15.77
CA ALA A 181 13.13 42.32 -16.78
C ALA A 181 12.92 43.76 -16.26
N GLN A 182 12.48 43.91 -15.02
CA GLN A 182 12.34 45.23 -14.38
C GLN A 182 13.69 45.93 -14.23
N ALA A 183 14.72 45.22 -13.76
CA ALA A 183 16.07 45.77 -13.61
C ALA A 183 16.65 46.23 -14.96
N ARG A 184 16.40 45.47 -16.05
CA ARG A 184 16.78 45.86 -17.41
C ARG A 184 16.03 47.12 -17.87
N ALA A 185 14.72 47.20 -17.66
CA ALA A 185 13.93 48.38 -18.01
C ALA A 185 14.37 49.64 -17.25
N GLU A 186 14.71 49.52 -15.96
CA GLU A 186 15.24 50.63 -15.17
C GLU A 186 16.64 51.07 -15.63
N ALA A 187 17.50 50.13 -16.04
CA ALA A 187 18.81 50.45 -16.59
C ALA A 187 18.70 51.18 -17.93
N GLU A 188 17.79 50.73 -18.81
CA GLU A 188 17.51 51.38 -20.10
C GLU A 188 16.95 52.79 -19.90
N ALA A 189 16.00 52.97 -18.98
CA ALA A 189 15.46 54.28 -18.65
C ALA A 189 16.54 55.24 -18.12
N LYS A 190 17.47 54.76 -17.27
CA LYS A 190 18.61 55.55 -16.78
C LYS A 190 19.58 55.95 -17.90
N LEU A 191 19.83 55.05 -18.88
CA LEU A 191 20.65 55.37 -20.03
C LEU A 191 19.98 56.40 -20.95
N ALA A 192 18.69 56.25 -21.23
CA ALA A 192 17.92 57.23 -21.99
C ALA A 192 17.91 58.61 -21.30
N GLN A 193 17.78 58.65 -19.97
CA GLN A 193 17.84 59.90 -19.21
C GLN A 193 19.21 60.57 -19.29
N LYS A 194 20.32 59.81 -19.27
CA LYS A 194 21.67 60.35 -19.46
C LYS A 194 21.86 60.92 -20.86
N GLN A 195 21.39 60.23 -21.90
CA GLN A 195 21.46 60.73 -23.29
C GLN A 195 20.69 62.04 -23.50
N LEU A 196 19.58 62.25 -22.77
CA LEU A 196 18.86 63.53 -22.79
C LEU A 196 19.61 64.65 -22.03
N GLN A 197 20.39 64.32 -21.00
CA GLN A 197 21.21 65.28 -20.26
C GLN A 197 22.47 65.66 -21.02
N ASP A 198 23.10 64.71 -21.71
CA ASP A 198 24.25 64.92 -22.60
C ASP A 198 23.83 65.53 -23.95
N GLY A 199 22.75 66.33 -23.96
CA GLY A 199 22.17 66.96 -25.14
C GLY A 199 23.21 67.64 -26.04
N PRO A 200 22.89 67.86 -27.33
CA PRO A 200 23.85 68.00 -28.44
C PRO A 200 24.91 69.08 -28.20
N GLY A 201 25.93 68.72 -27.46
CA GLY A 201 27.08 69.54 -27.14
C GLY A 201 28.09 69.40 -28.28
N GLU A 202 28.09 70.42 -29.13
CA GLU A 202 29.17 70.77 -30.05
C GLU A 202 29.49 69.76 -31.17
N GLN A 203 28.84 69.99 -32.31
CA GLN A 203 29.30 69.55 -33.62
C GLN A 203 30.75 70.04 -33.82
N GLN A 204 31.73 69.17 -33.57
CA GLN A 204 33.10 69.40 -34.01
C GLN A 204 33.16 69.04 -35.50
N GLU A 205 33.54 70.03 -36.31
CA GLU A 205 33.53 70.00 -37.78
C GLU A 205 34.27 68.80 -38.41
N PRO A 206 33.81 68.36 -39.60
CA PRO A 206 34.35 67.21 -40.31
C PRO A 206 35.69 67.53 -40.98
N GLY A 207 36.77 66.93 -40.46
CA GLY A 207 38.03 66.78 -41.19
C GLY A 207 38.07 65.45 -41.95
N GLU A 208 37.80 65.48 -43.25
CA GLU A 208 38.13 64.44 -44.24
C GLU A 208 39.62 64.55 -44.66
N PRO A 209 40.21 63.59 -45.43
CA PRO A 209 40.19 62.14 -45.30
C PRO A 209 41.62 61.54 -45.45
N GLY A 210 41.84 60.29 -45.03
CA GLY A 210 43.07 59.56 -45.35
C GLY A 210 43.02 58.11 -44.91
N GLY A 211 42.91 57.19 -45.88
CA GLY A 211 42.86 55.73 -45.69
C GLY A 211 44.19 55.11 -45.18
N PRO A 212 44.48 53.81 -45.43
CA PRO A 212 43.76 52.83 -46.23
C PRO A 212 43.46 51.48 -45.52
N GLU A 213 42.48 50.77 -46.09
CA GLU A 213 42.57 49.35 -46.47
C GLU A 213 43.28 48.39 -45.49
N ARG A 214 42.49 47.69 -44.66
CA ARG A 214 42.80 46.31 -44.24
C ARG A 214 41.56 45.44 -44.16
N THR A 215 41.46 44.61 -45.18
CA THR A 215 40.89 43.27 -45.23
C THR A 215 41.06 42.50 -43.91
N ALA A 216 39.95 42.06 -43.30
CA ALA A 216 39.90 40.83 -42.51
C ALA A 216 38.45 40.45 -42.15
N ALA A 217 38.01 39.34 -42.76
CA ALA A 217 37.10 38.34 -42.23
C ALA A 217 35.74 38.82 -41.67
N GLU A 218 34.76 38.79 -42.56
CA GLU A 218 33.34 38.63 -42.27
C GLU A 218 33.10 37.44 -41.30
N PRO A 219 32.61 37.68 -40.07
CA PRO A 219 32.16 36.58 -39.23
C PRO A 219 30.81 36.11 -39.79
N THR A 220 30.82 34.88 -40.31
CA THR A 220 29.63 34.15 -40.73
C THR A 220 28.53 34.26 -39.65
N PRO A 221 27.30 34.68 -39.99
CA PRO A 221 26.21 34.67 -39.04
C PRO A 221 25.95 33.23 -38.61
N ALA A 222 26.21 32.95 -37.32
CA ALA A 222 25.85 31.69 -36.70
C ALA A 222 24.37 31.41 -37.01
N ALA A 223 24.13 30.28 -37.65
CA ALA A 223 22.80 29.81 -38.01
C ALA A 223 21.86 29.90 -36.79
N PRO A 224 20.60 30.34 -36.97
CA PRO A 224 19.62 30.31 -35.91
C PRO A 224 19.51 28.87 -35.41
N VAL A 225 19.93 28.65 -34.16
CA VAL A 225 19.67 27.39 -33.46
C VAL A 225 18.16 27.25 -33.43
N ALA A 226 17.66 26.31 -34.22
CA ALA A 226 16.25 26.00 -34.32
C ALA A 226 15.69 25.80 -32.91
N ALA A 227 14.74 26.66 -32.54
CA ALA A 227 13.95 26.45 -31.33
C ALA A 227 13.39 25.02 -31.36
N PRO A 228 13.46 24.28 -30.24
CA PRO A 228 12.84 22.96 -30.17
C PRO A 228 11.35 23.12 -30.48
N ALA A 229 10.89 22.40 -31.52
CA ALA A 229 9.51 22.40 -31.94
C ALA A 229 8.60 22.12 -30.73
N PRO A 230 7.52 22.90 -30.52
CA PRO A 230 6.53 22.57 -29.52
C PRO A 230 5.93 21.20 -29.85
N ALA A 231 5.90 20.31 -28.86
CA ALA A 231 5.26 19.01 -28.98
C ALA A 231 3.82 19.18 -29.50
N PRO A 232 3.41 18.48 -30.57
CA PRO A 232 2.04 18.51 -31.03
C PRO A 232 1.17 17.73 -30.04
N GLY A 233 0.13 18.37 -29.49
CA GLY A 233 -1.00 17.64 -28.92
C GLY A 233 -1.48 18.07 -27.53
N ALA A 234 -1.74 19.35 -27.31
CA ALA A 234 -2.83 19.76 -26.42
C ALA A 234 -4.00 20.15 -27.32
N GLY A 235 -4.99 19.27 -27.39
CA GLY A 235 -6.18 19.44 -28.20
C GLY A 235 -6.91 20.74 -27.84
N SER A 236 -7.27 21.47 -28.89
CA SER A 236 -8.13 22.63 -28.85
C SER A 236 -9.45 22.32 -28.14
N GLU A 237 -9.76 23.09 -27.11
CA GLU A 237 -11.14 23.35 -26.67
C GLU A 237 -11.90 24.04 -27.80
N PRO A 238 -13.06 23.53 -28.26
CA PRO A 238 -14.00 24.37 -28.99
C PRO A 238 -14.89 25.14 -28.00
N ALA A 239 -14.96 26.43 -28.28
CA ALA A 239 -15.79 27.41 -27.63
C ALA A 239 -17.27 27.01 -27.55
N ARG A 240 -17.87 27.41 -26.43
CA ARG A 240 -19.32 27.58 -26.25
C ARG A 240 -19.94 28.33 -27.42
N ALA A 241 -20.93 27.71 -28.07
CA ALA A 241 -21.98 28.42 -28.77
C ALA A 241 -23.31 27.68 -28.60
N ALA A 242 -24.28 28.41 -28.05
CA ALA A 242 -25.72 28.36 -28.27
C ALA A 242 -26.49 27.04 -28.10
N GLY A 243 -27.61 27.15 -27.38
CA GLY A 243 -28.49 26.04 -27.04
C GLY A 243 -29.13 25.36 -28.24
N GLY A 244 -29.23 24.04 -28.14
CA GLY A 244 -30.12 23.20 -28.90
C GLY A 244 -30.54 22.04 -28.01
N GLN A 245 -31.84 21.86 -27.84
CA GLN A 245 -32.43 20.66 -27.23
C GLN A 245 -31.98 19.43 -28.04
N ILE A 246 -31.33 18.47 -27.39
CA ILE A 246 -31.06 17.15 -27.96
C ILE A 246 -31.87 16.15 -27.16
N GLU A 247 -32.88 15.59 -27.81
CA GLU A 247 -33.64 14.45 -27.30
C GLU A 247 -32.76 13.19 -27.23
N PRO A 248 -32.97 12.30 -26.23
CA PRO A 248 -32.17 11.09 -26.09
C PRO A 248 -32.55 10.07 -27.17
N ARG A 249 -31.73 9.98 -28.21
CA ARG A 249 -31.79 8.96 -29.24
C ARG A 249 -31.07 7.70 -28.76
N THR A 250 -31.82 6.68 -28.39
CA THR A 250 -31.32 5.33 -28.07
C THR A 250 -31.05 4.57 -29.36
N ASP A 251 -29.89 4.80 -29.98
CA ASP A 251 -29.37 3.90 -31.02
C ASP A 251 -28.21 3.11 -30.43
N ALA A 252 -28.46 1.81 -30.23
CA ALA A 252 -27.48 0.81 -29.83
C ALA A 252 -26.52 0.54 -31.00
N GLY A 253 -25.59 1.46 -31.23
CA GLY A 253 -24.44 1.25 -32.10
C GLY A 253 -23.39 0.42 -31.37
N ALA A 254 -23.12 -0.78 -31.86
CA ALA A 254 -22.01 -1.61 -31.42
C ALA A 254 -20.69 -0.83 -31.62
N ILE A 255 -20.10 -0.39 -30.51
CA ILE A 255 -18.77 0.22 -30.52
C ILE A 255 -17.77 -0.91 -30.77
N HIS A 256 -17.24 -0.95 -31.99
CA HIS A 256 -16.08 -1.76 -32.33
C HIS A 256 -14.90 -1.22 -31.50
N MET A 257 -14.59 -1.86 -30.36
CA MET A 257 -13.38 -1.55 -29.62
C MET A 257 -12.19 -1.97 -30.45
N VAL A 258 -11.45 -0.99 -30.97
CA VAL A 258 -10.11 -1.22 -31.50
C VAL A 258 -9.22 -1.63 -30.33
N PRO A 259 -8.59 -2.83 -30.36
CA PRO A 259 -7.71 -3.25 -29.30
C PRO A 259 -6.49 -2.32 -29.27
N LEU A 260 -6.29 -1.65 -28.14
CA LEU A 260 -5.08 -0.88 -27.86
C LEU A 260 -3.87 -1.82 -27.91
N PRO A 261 -2.74 -1.40 -28.49
CA PRO A 261 -1.50 -2.17 -28.42
C PRO A 261 -1.13 -2.36 -26.96
N GLY A 262 -0.98 -3.63 -26.56
CA GLY A 262 -0.61 -4.01 -25.20
C GLY A 262 0.74 -3.40 -24.79
N PRO A 263 0.93 -3.12 -23.49
CA PRO A 263 2.21 -2.63 -23.00
C PRO A 263 3.33 -3.64 -23.31
N PRO A 264 4.57 -3.17 -23.54
CA PRO A 264 5.70 -4.06 -23.80
C PRO A 264 5.88 -5.01 -22.62
N THR A 265 5.87 -6.31 -22.94
CA THR A 265 6.12 -7.41 -22.02
C THR A 265 7.60 -7.42 -21.62
N THR A 266 8.01 -6.53 -20.72
CA THR A 266 9.24 -6.75 -19.97
C THR A 266 8.91 -7.73 -18.85
N SER A 267 9.17 -8.99 -19.14
CA SER A 267 9.23 -10.08 -18.19
C SER A 267 10.28 -9.75 -17.12
N ASN A 268 9.81 -9.28 -15.96
CA ASN A 268 10.50 -9.34 -14.68
C ASN A 268 9.45 -9.13 -13.58
N VAL A 269 8.58 -10.13 -13.43
CA VAL A 269 7.71 -10.25 -12.26
C VAL A 269 8.55 -10.84 -11.13
N ILE A 270 9.18 -9.95 -10.35
CA ILE A 270 9.57 -10.29 -8.99
C ILE A 270 8.26 -10.41 -8.21
N ASN A 271 7.91 -11.65 -7.87
CA ASN A 271 6.81 -11.98 -6.98
C ASN A 271 7.17 -11.48 -5.56
N LEU A 272 6.85 -10.22 -5.23
CA LEU A 272 6.85 -9.72 -3.86
C LEU A 272 5.45 -9.94 -3.27
N TYR A 273 5.14 -11.18 -2.94
CA TYR A 273 4.13 -11.52 -1.95
C TYR A 273 4.82 -11.43 -0.59
N PHE A 274 4.50 -10.42 0.21
CA PHE A 274 4.94 -10.34 1.60
C PHE A 274 3.70 -10.11 2.46
N GLU A 275 3.30 -11.15 3.18
CA GLU A 275 2.31 -11.07 4.26
C GLU A 275 2.93 -10.33 5.46
N PRO A 276 2.30 -9.26 5.98
CA PRO A 276 2.70 -8.68 7.26
C PRO A 276 2.07 -9.48 8.42
N GLN A 277 2.92 -10.12 9.24
CA GLN A 277 2.52 -10.64 10.56
C GLN A 277 2.24 -9.46 11.52
N PRO A 278 1.13 -9.47 12.29
CA PRO A 278 0.85 -8.42 13.25
C PRO A 278 1.78 -8.52 14.48
N GLY A 279 2.69 -7.54 14.58
CA GLY A 279 3.59 -7.34 15.71
C GLY A 279 2.84 -7.14 17.03
N LYS A 280 3.31 -7.84 18.06
CA LYS A 280 2.86 -7.71 19.45
C LYS A 280 3.17 -6.31 19.97
N ARG A 281 2.13 -5.65 20.48
CA ARG A 281 2.18 -4.38 21.21
C ARG A 281 3.12 -4.49 22.41
N GLY A 282 4.01 -3.51 22.53
CA GLY A 282 4.82 -3.30 23.73
C GLY A 282 3.95 -2.97 24.95
N HIS A 283 4.35 -3.51 26.09
CA HIS A 283 3.94 -3.00 27.39
C HIS A 283 5.01 -2.00 27.88
N PRO A 284 4.60 -0.90 28.52
CA PRO A 284 5.52 0.03 29.15
C PRO A 284 5.94 -0.47 30.53
N SER A 285 7.23 -0.26 30.83
CA SER A 285 7.75 0.35 32.05
C SER A 285 6.97 0.11 33.35
N SER A 286 7.56 -0.64 34.27
CA SER A 286 7.53 -0.40 35.73
C SER A 286 8.64 -1.20 36.39
N ALA A 287 9.72 -0.50 36.77
CA ALA A 287 10.68 -0.98 37.74
C ALA A 287 10.04 -0.96 39.14
N PRO A 288 10.39 -1.90 40.03
CA PRO A 288 10.32 -1.65 41.45
C PRO A 288 11.73 -1.51 42.05
N ASP A 289 11.84 -0.48 42.88
CA ASP A 289 12.95 -0.16 43.78
C ASP A 289 13.45 -1.36 44.59
N GLU A 290 14.77 -1.47 44.69
CA GLU A 290 15.45 -2.16 45.77
C GLU A 290 15.12 -1.50 47.12
N PRO A 291 15.07 -2.31 48.19
CA PRO A 291 15.76 -1.86 49.39
C PRO A 291 16.80 -2.87 49.88
N ALA A 292 17.97 -2.32 50.16
CA ALA A 292 19.02 -2.91 50.97
C ALA A 292 18.53 -3.23 52.39
N GLY A 293 19.01 -4.36 52.96
CA GLY A 293 18.83 -4.59 54.39
C GLY A 293 19.09 -6.02 54.88
N GLN A 294 20.34 -6.26 55.30
CA GLN A 294 20.73 -6.86 56.58
C GLN A 294 20.78 -8.39 56.81
N GLU A 295 21.91 -8.73 57.40
CA GLU A 295 22.42 -9.99 57.95
C GLU A 295 21.46 -10.74 58.90
N ARG A 296 21.48 -12.07 58.86
CA ARG A 296 21.95 -12.90 59.99
C ARG A 296 22.06 -14.38 59.64
N ALA A 297 23.06 -14.99 60.27
CA ALA A 297 23.43 -16.39 60.26
C ALA A 297 22.32 -17.34 60.71
N GLU A 298 22.37 -18.60 60.24
CA GLU A 298 22.42 -19.75 61.14
C GLU A 298 22.86 -21.04 60.41
N ARG A 299 23.65 -21.83 61.14
CA ARG A 299 24.18 -23.14 60.76
C ARG A 299 23.05 -24.17 60.67
N GLY A 300 23.12 -25.04 59.67
CA GLY A 300 22.39 -26.30 59.63
C GLY A 300 23.18 -27.32 58.82
N GLU A 301 23.79 -28.28 59.50
CA GLU A 301 24.52 -29.41 58.90
C GLU A 301 23.56 -30.47 58.35
N GLY A 302 23.88 -30.99 57.16
CA GLY A 302 23.43 -32.29 56.64
C GLY A 302 22.58 -32.24 55.37
N PRO A 303 22.46 -33.33 54.59
CA PRO A 303 23.40 -34.42 54.32
C PRO A 303 23.77 -34.51 52.81
N ALA A 304 24.88 -35.20 52.53
CA ALA A 304 25.32 -35.75 51.23
C ALA A 304 24.78 -35.07 49.94
N SER A 305 25.60 -34.18 49.37
CA SER A 305 25.40 -33.59 48.05
C SER A 305 25.13 -34.66 46.97
N PRO A 306 24.01 -34.57 46.24
CA PRO A 306 23.85 -35.33 45.01
C PRO A 306 24.88 -34.82 44.01
N VAL A 307 25.56 -35.77 43.35
CA VAL A 307 26.47 -35.53 42.24
C VAL A 307 25.77 -34.59 41.26
N ARG A 308 26.26 -33.35 41.15
CA ARG A 308 25.82 -32.39 40.14
C ARG A 308 26.10 -33.01 38.77
N TYR A 309 25.08 -33.57 38.14
CA TYR A 309 25.11 -33.83 36.71
C TYR A 309 25.37 -32.47 36.04
N GLU A 310 26.56 -32.32 35.46
CA GLU A 310 26.90 -31.17 34.63
C GLU A 310 25.80 -31.05 33.57
N GLY A 311 24.97 -30.02 33.74
CA GLY A 311 23.80 -29.80 32.92
C GLY A 311 24.22 -29.77 31.45
N THR A 312 23.48 -30.53 30.63
CA THR A 312 23.58 -30.46 29.19
C THR A 312 23.62 -28.99 28.77
N PRO A 313 24.68 -28.52 28.09
CA PRO A 313 24.82 -27.12 27.74
C PRO A 313 23.56 -26.69 26.98
N ALA A 314 22.87 -25.69 27.51
CA ALA A 314 21.67 -25.16 26.89
C ALA A 314 21.99 -24.83 25.43
N ALA A 315 21.18 -25.34 24.50
CA ALA A 315 21.39 -25.10 23.09
C ALA A 315 21.48 -23.58 22.85
N PRO A 316 22.48 -23.11 22.07
CA PRO A 316 22.67 -21.69 21.84
C PRO A 316 21.41 -21.09 21.22
N PRO A 317 21.04 -19.85 21.59
CA PRO A 317 19.85 -19.21 21.05
C PRO A 317 19.97 -19.10 19.53
N THR A 318 18.91 -19.49 18.83
CA THR A 318 18.80 -19.40 17.37
C THR A 318 17.80 -18.31 16.97
N GLY A 319 18.01 -17.72 15.79
CA GLY A 319 17.17 -16.68 15.21
C GLY A 319 16.78 -16.98 13.76
N VAL A 320 16.12 -16.01 13.14
CA VAL A 320 15.61 -16.08 11.76
C VAL A 320 16.26 -14.97 10.93
N CYS A 321 16.63 -15.28 9.68
CA CYS A 321 17.10 -14.30 8.72
C CYS A 321 15.93 -13.46 8.19
N ASP A 322 15.98 -12.14 8.33
CA ASP A 322 14.93 -11.23 7.86
C ASP A 322 14.85 -11.14 6.32
N CYS A 323 15.90 -11.55 5.60
CA CYS A 323 15.93 -11.51 4.14
C CYS A 323 15.40 -12.78 3.47
N CYS A 324 15.83 -13.97 3.90
CA CYS A 324 15.45 -15.24 3.27
C CYS A 324 14.55 -16.13 4.13
N GLY A 325 14.23 -15.73 5.37
CA GLY A 325 13.39 -16.51 6.28
C GLY A 325 14.06 -17.76 6.87
N ALA A 326 15.35 -18.01 6.59
CA ALA A 326 16.06 -19.16 7.14
C ALA A 326 16.06 -19.13 8.68
N THR A 327 15.57 -20.19 9.30
CA THR A 327 15.46 -20.37 10.76
C THR A 327 16.62 -21.21 11.31
N GLY A 328 16.78 -21.27 12.64
CA GLY A 328 17.78 -22.15 13.28
C GLY A 328 19.22 -21.66 13.19
N ILE A 329 19.44 -20.41 12.79
CA ILE A 329 20.77 -19.81 12.71
C ILE A 329 21.15 -19.33 14.11
N ALA A 330 22.30 -19.74 14.66
CA ALA A 330 22.78 -19.20 15.92
C ALA A 330 22.78 -17.66 15.89
N MET A 331 22.26 -17.00 16.93
CA MET A 331 22.16 -15.53 16.94
C MET A 331 23.52 -14.84 16.76
N THR A 332 24.61 -15.49 17.16
CA THR A 332 25.99 -15.05 16.95
C THR A 332 26.43 -15.05 15.48
N CYS A 333 25.73 -15.78 14.61
CA CYS A 333 26.01 -15.86 13.17
C CYS A 333 25.11 -14.93 12.33
N LEU A 334 24.15 -14.23 12.95
CA LEU A 334 23.34 -13.23 12.26
C LEU A 334 24.06 -11.88 12.27
N HIS A 335 24.14 -11.24 11.10
CA HIS A 335 24.70 -9.89 10.96
C HIS A 335 23.59 -8.85 10.99
N ARG A 336 23.69 -7.89 11.91
CA ARG A 336 22.76 -6.76 11.97
C ARG A 336 23.28 -5.62 11.10
N ILE A 337 22.48 -5.18 10.14
CA ILE A 337 22.79 -4.01 9.30
C ILE A 337 22.22 -2.73 9.92
N ASP A 338 22.59 -1.56 9.40
CA ASP A 338 22.22 -0.24 9.96
C ASP A 338 20.70 0.00 10.02
N SER A 339 19.91 -0.69 9.20
CA SER A 339 18.44 -0.66 9.26
C SER A 339 17.86 -1.45 10.44
N GLY A 340 18.69 -2.16 11.20
CA GLY A 340 18.31 -3.01 12.33
C GLY A 340 17.93 -4.45 11.95
N GLN A 341 17.87 -4.79 10.66
CA GLN A 341 17.57 -6.13 10.14
C GLN A 341 18.72 -7.11 10.40
N SER A 342 18.38 -8.37 10.71
CA SER A 342 19.32 -9.46 10.98
C SER A 342 19.41 -10.40 9.77
N LEU A 343 20.59 -10.46 9.15
CA LEU A 343 20.84 -11.23 7.93
C LEU A 343 21.69 -12.47 8.21
N CYS A 344 21.37 -13.59 7.57
CA CYS A 344 22.27 -14.75 7.56
C CYS A 344 23.56 -14.43 6.80
N PRO A 345 24.66 -15.18 7.01
CA PRO A 345 25.93 -14.93 6.35
C PRO A 345 25.84 -14.85 4.82
N ARG A 346 24.98 -15.68 4.21
CA ARG A 346 24.76 -15.70 2.76
C ARG A 346 24.06 -14.43 2.26
N CYS A 347 23.00 -13.97 2.93
CA CYS A 347 22.29 -12.74 2.56
C CYS A 347 23.15 -11.50 2.81
N HIS A 348 23.92 -11.48 3.90
CA HIS A 348 24.84 -10.38 4.19
C HIS A 348 25.97 -10.27 3.15
N ALA A 349 26.52 -11.39 2.68
CA ALA A 349 27.50 -11.40 1.59
C ALA A 349 26.92 -10.86 0.28
N ALA A 350 25.69 -11.27 -0.08
CA ALA A 350 24.99 -10.75 -1.25
C ALA A 350 24.75 -9.24 -1.15
N PHE A 351 24.30 -8.76 0.02
CA PHE A 351 24.08 -7.34 0.29
C PHE A 351 25.36 -6.51 0.13
N ARG A 352 26.51 -6.99 0.63
CA ARG A 352 27.81 -6.31 0.42
C ARG A 352 28.23 -6.27 -1.05
N ALA A 353 27.96 -7.33 -1.81
CA ALA A 353 28.23 -7.35 -3.24
C ALA A 353 27.36 -6.33 -4.01
N ASP A 354 26.11 -6.14 -3.59
CA ASP A 354 25.21 -5.11 -4.15
C ASP A 354 25.69 -3.69 -3.87
N ILE A 355 26.13 -3.39 -2.65
CA ILE A 355 26.72 -2.09 -2.31
C ILE A 355 27.93 -1.81 -3.21
N ALA A 356 28.85 -2.76 -3.32
CA ALA A 356 30.03 -2.62 -4.17
C ALA A 356 29.69 -2.40 -5.65
N ARG A 357 28.62 -3.04 -6.16
CA ARG A 357 28.12 -2.80 -7.53
C ARG A 357 27.60 -1.37 -7.70
N MET A 358 26.82 -0.88 -6.74
CA MET A 358 26.25 0.48 -6.80
C MET A 358 27.31 1.58 -6.64
N GLU A 359 28.38 1.32 -5.89
CA GLU A 359 29.51 2.24 -5.77
C GLU A 359 30.33 2.31 -7.05
N LYS A 360 30.43 1.22 -7.82
CA LYS A 360 31.16 1.19 -9.10
C LYS A 360 30.41 1.91 -10.23
N THR A 361 29.08 2.04 -10.14
CA THR A 361 28.26 2.73 -11.15
C THR A 361 28.10 4.22 -10.88
N ARG A 362 28.59 4.72 -9.74
CA ARG A 362 28.72 6.16 -9.44
C ARG A 362 30.10 6.64 -9.86
#